data_AF-A0A919XWV7-F1
#
_entry.id   AF-A0A919XWV7-F1
#
_cell.length_a   1.000
_cell.length_b   1.000
_cell.length_c   1.000
_cell.angle_alpha   90.00
_cell.angle_beta   90.00
_cell.angle_gamma   90.00
#
_symmetry.space_group_name_H-M   'P 1'
#
loop_
_entity.id
_entity.type
_entity.pdbx_description
1 polymer ?
#
loop_
_entity_poly.entity_id
_entity_poly.type
_entity_poly.pdbx_seq_one_letter_code
_entity_poly.pdbx_strand_id
1 'polypeptide(L)'
;MAPLKPVRVREYKDVIRNPRKTLSLTKIYSEVLKYMSLNFESSVQNNLYEYRHLSIEKDVIKKPWNGFIQFVESEEWDRLHEQFGVSSYCCEEAVIYLSFIWKMLESRRVFIVPIFDIHAATKKLNKDYNFIRWQYNCTAEDNKFENNGFIQAKSSYIISPIRDEFQYRHRDNGTIFEINSLEELTTLHNVLIFSNAYSEMNIYGLSKEKSIEDIRELLLLEDRPSLENILSDDDIFIDLVLGVDIGYHDGMLIVSKGNQDTRIKQLTSRINNLIEQYELRSREIKNLIEFKNELVRLSDF
;
A
#
# COMPACT_ATOMS: atom_id res chain seq x y z
N MET A 1 -4.35 -25.93 30.63
CA MET A 1 -3.43 -25.05 29.86
C MET A 1 -2.44 -24.42 30.84
N ALA A 2 -1.15 -24.68 30.67
CA ALA A 2 -0.12 -24.09 31.53
C ALA A 2 0.21 -22.66 31.06
N PRO A 3 0.43 -21.69 31.98
CA PRO A 3 0.76 -20.33 31.59
C PRO A 3 2.18 -20.26 31.01
N LEU A 4 2.33 -19.55 29.89
CA LEU A 4 3.61 -19.22 29.27
C LEU A 4 4.44 -18.36 30.24
N LYS A 5 5.67 -18.80 30.53
CA LYS A 5 6.62 -18.04 31.35
C LYS A 5 7.16 -16.84 30.54
N PRO A 6 7.33 -15.66 31.15
CA PRO A 6 7.96 -14.53 30.48
C PRO A 6 9.43 -14.83 30.19
N VAL A 7 9.83 -14.70 28.93
CA VAL A 7 11.23 -14.77 28.51
C VAL A 7 11.96 -13.57 29.10
N ARG A 8 12.93 -13.82 29.98
CA ARG A 8 13.72 -12.79 30.65
C ARG A 8 14.67 -12.13 29.64
N VAL A 9 14.71 -10.79 29.65
CA VAL A 9 15.62 -9.88 28.92
C VAL A 9 17.12 -10.07 29.28
N ARG A 10 17.52 -11.25 29.80
CA ARG A 10 18.91 -11.53 30.21
C ARG A 10 19.81 -11.97 29.05
N GLU A 11 19.28 -12.44 27.93
CA GLU A 11 20.11 -13.05 26.88
C GLU A 11 20.91 -12.04 26.03
N TYR A 12 20.59 -10.75 26.05
CA TYR A 12 21.33 -9.73 25.30
C TYR A 12 22.64 -9.26 25.96
N LYS A 13 22.81 -9.44 27.28
CA LYS A 13 24.04 -9.03 27.98
C LYS A 13 25.20 -10.03 27.82
N ASP A 14 24.90 -11.28 27.49
CA ASP A 14 25.91 -12.34 27.35
C ASP A 14 26.58 -12.37 25.97
N VAL A 15 25.95 -11.78 24.95
CA VAL A 15 26.52 -11.67 23.59
C VAL A 15 27.71 -10.70 23.55
N ILE A 16 27.71 -9.67 24.41
CA ILE A 16 28.80 -8.70 24.52
C ILE A 16 30.02 -9.30 25.25
N ARG A 17 29.86 -10.40 26.00
CA ARG A 17 30.90 -10.98 26.86
C ARG A 17 31.59 -12.23 26.31
N ASN A 18 31.16 -12.80 25.19
CA ASN A 18 31.74 -14.05 24.69
C ASN A 18 31.85 -14.10 23.15
N PRO A 19 33.03 -13.87 22.55
CA PRO A 19 33.21 -13.77 21.10
C PRO A 19 32.99 -15.10 20.33
N ARG A 20 32.73 -16.21 21.04
CA ARG A 20 32.60 -17.56 20.46
C ARG A 20 31.19 -17.96 20.07
N LYS A 21 30.17 -17.11 20.29
CA LYS A 21 28.83 -17.29 19.72
C LYS A 21 28.60 -16.27 18.61
N THR A 22 29.34 -16.43 17.51
CA THR A 22 29.07 -15.69 16.27
C THR A 22 27.82 -16.29 15.64
N LEU A 23 26.63 -15.83 16.09
CA LEU A 23 25.47 -15.86 15.21
C LEU A 23 25.88 -15.10 13.95
N SER A 24 25.79 -15.73 12.77
CA SER A 24 26.18 -15.05 11.53
C SER A 24 25.39 -13.75 11.45
N LEU A 25 26.04 -12.66 11.01
CA LEU A 25 25.39 -11.37 10.85
C LEU A 25 24.08 -11.52 10.06
N THR A 26 24.08 -12.39 9.04
CA THR A 26 22.88 -12.75 8.26
C THR A 26 21.72 -13.25 9.11
N LYS A 27 21.96 -14.07 10.15
CA LYS A 27 20.93 -14.61 11.05
C LYS A 27 20.44 -13.57 12.06
N ILE A 28 21.31 -12.65 12.47
CA ILE A 28 20.91 -11.50 13.32
C ILE A 28 20.08 -10.51 12.48
N TYR A 29 20.52 -10.21 11.26
CA TYR A 29 19.77 -9.36 10.34
C TYR A 29 18.41 -9.95 10.00
N SER A 30 18.30 -11.25 9.72
CA SER A 30 17.01 -11.89 9.45
C SER A 30 16.07 -11.86 10.66
N GLU A 31 16.60 -11.99 11.89
CA GLU A 31 15.78 -11.88 13.10
C GLU A 31 15.40 -10.43 13.42
N VAL A 32 16.26 -9.45 13.14
CA VAL A 32 15.94 -8.01 13.30
C VAL A 32 14.90 -7.56 12.27
N LEU A 33 14.99 -8.04 11.02
CA LEU A 33 14.01 -7.72 9.96
C LEU A 33 12.61 -8.26 10.28
N LYS A 34 12.48 -9.37 11.02
CA LYS A 34 11.18 -9.85 11.53
C LYS A 34 10.50 -8.87 12.48
N TYR A 35 11.23 -7.94 13.08
CA TYR A 35 10.68 -6.94 13.99
C TYR A 35 10.39 -5.60 13.31
N MET A 36 10.92 -5.37 12.10
CA MET A 36 10.58 -4.20 11.30
C MET A 36 9.12 -4.29 10.83
N SER A 37 8.42 -3.17 10.90
CA SER A 37 7.00 -3.11 10.56
C SER A 37 6.77 -3.14 9.05
N LEU A 38 7.59 -2.43 8.27
CA LEU A 38 7.60 -2.49 6.81
C LEU A 38 8.91 -3.12 6.34
N ASN A 39 8.81 -4.33 5.78
CA ASN A 39 9.95 -5.08 5.22
C ASN A 39 9.56 -5.73 3.88
N PHE A 40 10.52 -5.81 2.96
CA PHE A 40 10.32 -6.40 1.64
C PHE A 40 11.25 -7.59 1.41
N GLU A 41 10.68 -8.66 0.89
CA GLU A 41 11.42 -9.78 0.32
C GLU A 41 11.73 -9.46 -1.14
N SER A 42 13.00 -9.53 -1.54
CA SER A 42 13.41 -9.28 -2.92
C SER A 42 13.64 -10.57 -3.70
N SER A 43 13.25 -10.56 -4.98
CA SER A 43 13.52 -11.63 -5.93
C SER A 43 13.70 -11.05 -7.34
N VAL A 44 14.21 -11.86 -8.26
CA VAL A 44 14.29 -11.51 -9.68
C VAL A 44 13.54 -12.56 -10.48
N GLN A 45 12.53 -12.14 -11.23
CA GLN A 45 11.70 -13.01 -12.07
C GLN A 45 11.51 -12.36 -13.44
N ASN A 46 11.71 -13.11 -14.54
CA ASN A 46 11.52 -12.62 -15.91
C ASN A 46 12.22 -11.26 -16.18
N ASN A 47 13.49 -11.13 -15.77
CA ASN A 47 14.27 -9.90 -15.87
C ASN A 47 13.73 -8.68 -15.09
N LEU A 48 12.77 -8.89 -14.18
CA LEU A 48 12.23 -7.86 -13.31
C LEU A 48 12.67 -8.12 -11.87
N TYR A 49 13.06 -7.05 -11.18
CA TYR A 49 13.25 -7.05 -9.73
C TYR A 49 11.88 -6.89 -9.09
N GLU A 50 11.51 -7.85 -8.24
CA GLU A 50 10.28 -7.82 -7.47
C GLU A 50 10.60 -7.69 -5.98
N TYR A 51 9.84 -6.83 -5.30
CA TYR A 51 9.90 -6.63 -3.86
C TYR A 51 8.50 -6.82 -3.28
N ARG A 52 8.36 -7.78 -2.36
CA ARG A 52 7.06 -8.19 -1.81
C ARG A 52 7.01 -7.90 -0.32
N HIS A 53 5.94 -7.24 0.11
CA HIS A 53 5.58 -7.04 1.50
C HIS A 53 4.21 -7.69 1.76
N LEU A 54 4.07 -8.37 2.89
CA LEU A 54 2.81 -8.92 3.37
C LEU A 54 2.74 -8.77 4.89
N SER A 55 1.64 -8.20 5.39
CA SER A 55 1.36 -8.01 6.81
C SER A 55 0.61 -9.23 7.38
N ILE A 56 1.36 -10.30 7.70
CA ILE A 56 0.79 -11.60 8.11
C ILE A 56 0.32 -11.62 9.59
N GLU A 57 1.14 -11.07 10.50
CA GLU A 57 0.96 -11.33 11.93
C GLU A 57 0.54 -10.10 12.75
N LYS A 58 0.82 -8.89 12.25
CA LYS A 58 0.54 -7.61 12.91
C LYS A 58 0.52 -6.50 11.88
N ASP A 59 -0.42 -5.60 12.02
CA ASP A 59 -0.44 -4.32 11.32
C ASP A 59 0.94 -3.63 11.41
N VAL A 60 1.26 -2.83 10.40
CA VAL A 60 2.51 -2.06 10.37
C VAL A 60 2.64 -1.21 11.64
N ILE A 61 1.53 -0.74 12.20
CA ILE A 61 1.49 -0.04 13.48
C ILE A 61 0.93 -0.98 14.56
N LYS A 62 1.82 -1.43 15.46
CA LYS A 62 1.49 -2.41 16.51
C LYS A 62 0.87 -1.78 17.75
N LYS A 63 0.98 -0.46 17.87
CA LYS A 63 0.43 0.32 18.99
C LYS A 63 -0.30 1.56 18.45
N PRO A 64 -1.45 1.36 17.76
CA PRO A 64 -2.24 2.47 17.23
C PRO A 64 -2.73 3.38 18.36
N TRP A 65 -3.13 4.59 18.01
CA TRP A 65 -3.72 5.53 18.95
C TRP A 65 -5.13 5.07 19.34
N ASN A 66 -5.36 4.81 20.62
CA ASN A 66 -6.65 4.30 21.10
C ASN A 66 -7.77 5.36 21.13
N GLY A 67 -7.52 6.58 20.69
CA GLY A 67 -8.51 7.66 20.70
C GLY A 67 -9.61 7.49 19.66
N PHE A 68 -9.43 6.63 18.65
CA PHE A 68 -10.39 6.41 17.57
C PHE A 68 -11.83 6.21 18.06
N ILE A 69 -12.02 5.29 19.03
CA ILE A 69 -13.36 4.95 19.56
C ILE A 69 -14.06 6.18 20.18
N GLN A 70 -13.32 7.17 20.66
CA GLN A 70 -13.87 8.35 21.33
C GLN A 70 -14.32 9.44 20.35
N PHE A 71 -13.80 9.44 19.12
CA PHE A 71 -13.93 10.56 18.19
C PHE A 71 -14.52 10.20 16.83
N VAL A 72 -14.81 8.93 16.55
CA VAL A 72 -15.33 8.44 15.25
C VAL A 72 -16.57 9.19 14.74
N GLU A 73 -17.36 9.83 15.60
CA GLU A 73 -18.55 10.60 15.21
C GLU A 73 -18.32 12.12 15.05
N SER A 74 -17.06 12.61 15.13
CA SER A 74 -16.76 14.05 15.05
C SER A 74 -16.46 14.51 13.62
N GLU A 75 -16.80 15.75 13.27
CA GLU A 75 -16.44 16.34 11.96
C GLU A 75 -14.92 16.36 11.73
N GLU A 76 -14.13 16.49 12.79
CA GLU A 76 -12.67 16.42 12.69
C GLU A 76 -12.19 15.01 12.30
N TRP A 77 -12.91 13.96 12.66
CA TRP A 77 -12.62 12.59 12.22
C TRP A 77 -12.80 12.46 10.71
N ASP A 78 -13.90 12.96 10.16
CA ASP A 78 -14.14 12.99 8.72
C ASP A 78 -13.03 13.76 7.98
N ARG A 79 -12.57 14.89 8.53
CA ARG A 79 -11.44 15.66 7.95
C ARG A 79 -10.12 14.88 7.98
N LEU A 80 -9.85 14.12 9.04
CA LEU A 80 -8.65 13.27 9.11
C LEU A 80 -8.72 12.14 8.09
N HIS A 81 -9.90 11.55 7.95
CA HIS A 81 -10.16 10.55 6.93
C HIS A 81 -9.91 11.12 5.53
N GLU A 82 -10.52 12.25 5.18
CA GLU A 82 -10.31 12.89 3.87
C GLU A 82 -8.85 13.23 3.60
N GLN A 83 -8.12 13.73 4.61
CA GLN A 83 -6.75 14.20 4.45
C GLN A 83 -5.71 13.07 4.43
N PHE A 84 -5.89 12.02 5.22
CA PHE A 84 -4.86 11.00 5.48
C PHE A 84 -5.28 9.56 5.14
N GLY A 85 -6.56 9.36 4.87
CA GLY A 85 -7.15 8.04 4.61
C GLY A 85 -7.35 7.16 5.83
N VAL A 86 -7.17 7.73 7.02
CA VAL A 86 -7.41 7.04 8.29
C VAL A 86 -8.91 6.81 8.46
N SER A 87 -9.32 5.60 8.78
CA SER A 87 -10.70 5.18 9.03
C SER A 87 -10.74 4.15 10.16
N SER A 88 -11.93 3.70 10.54
CA SER A 88 -12.08 2.59 11.50
C SER A 88 -11.64 1.24 10.95
N TYR A 89 -11.45 1.13 9.63
CA TYR A 89 -11.11 -0.10 8.92
C TYR A 89 -9.64 -0.14 8.50
N CYS A 90 -9.08 1.02 8.16
CA CYS A 90 -7.70 1.22 7.77
C CYS A 90 -7.19 2.38 8.63
N CYS A 91 -6.45 2.09 9.69
CA CYS A 91 -6.07 3.07 10.70
C CYS A 91 -4.91 3.94 10.20
N GLU A 92 -3.83 4.07 10.98
CA GLU A 92 -2.66 4.88 10.61
C GLU A 92 -1.81 4.26 9.49
N GLU A 93 -2.00 2.98 9.17
CA GLU A 93 -1.25 2.23 8.17
C GLU A 93 -1.42 2.82 6.77
N ALA A 94 -2.60 3.36 6.44
CA ALA A 94 -2.85 4.03 5.16
C ALA A 94 -1.81 5.13 4.91
N VAL A 95 -1.52 5.93 5.94
CA VAL A 95 -0.54 7.02 5.85
C VAL A 95 0.85 6.48 5.55
N ILE A 96 1.24 5.37 6.17
CA ILE A 96 2.52 4.72 5.93
C ILE A 96 2.63 4.28 4.46
N TYR A 97 1.66 3.48 3.98
CA TYR A 97 1.74 2.90 2.64
C TYR A 97 1.68 3.97 1.56
N LEU A 98 0.72 4.89 1.63
CA LEU A 98 0.55 5.92 0.61
C LEU A 98 1.75 6.88 0.57
N SER A 99 2.30 7.26 1.74
CA SER A 99 3.50 8.12 1.79
C SER A 99 4.75 7.40 1.29
N PHE A 100 4.91 6.11 1.62
CA PHE A 100 6.00 5.28 1.12
C PHE A 100 5.95 5.18 -0.41
N ILE A 101 4.79 4.87 -0.98
CA ILE A 101 4.57 4.81 -2.44
C ILE A 101 4.90 6.17 -3.07
N TRP A 102 4.36 7.25 -2.52
CA TRP A 102 4.57 8.59 -3.07
C TRP A 102 6.05 8.98 -3.10
N LYS A 103 6.79 8.69 -2.03
CA LYS A 103 8.24 8.91 -1.97
C LYS A 103 9.01 7.96 -2.88
N MET A 104 8.57 6.71 -3.03
CA MET A 104 9.19 5.76 -3.96
C MET A 104 9.12 6.27 -5.41
N LEU A 105 8.00 6.92 -5.76
CA LEU A 105 7.74 7.44 -7.10
C LEU A 105 8.14 8.92 -7.29
N GLU A 106 8.92 9.48 -6.36
CA GLU A 106 9.39 10.86 -6.46
C GLU A 106 10.10 11.11 -7.81
N SER A 107 9.79 12.26 -8.43
CA SER A 107 10.26 12.66 -9.77
C SER A 107 9.66 11.91 -10.97
N ARG A 108 8.69 11.02 -10.76
CA ARG A 108 7.95 10.32 -11.83
C ARG A 108 6.54 10.90 -12.01
N ARG A 109 5.95 10.66 -13.17
CA ARG A 109 4.50 10.80 -13.35
C ARG A 109 3.83 9.56 -12.76
N VAL A 110 2.71 9.75 -12.06
CA VAL A 110 2.02 8.66 -11.38
C VAL A 110 0.70 8.41 -12.08
N PHE A 111 0.50 7.19 -12.55
CA PHE A 111 -0.76 6.74 -13.14
C PHE A 111 -1.34 5.61 -12.31
N ILE A 112 -2.63 5.63 -12.00
CA ILE A 112 -3.26 4.65 -11.12
C ILE A 112 -4.47 4.03 -11.79
N VAL A 113 -4.52 2.70 -11.74
CA VAL A 113 -5.69 1.90 -12.05
C VAL A 113 -6.31 1.47 -10.71
N PRO A 114 -7.41 2.10 -10.27
CA PRO A 114 -8.16 1.58 -9.13
C PRO A 114 -8.84 0.27 -9.51
N ILE A 115 -8.83 -0.68 -8.58
CA ILE A 115 -9.52 -1.95 -8.73
C ILE A 115 -10.90 -1.84 -8.09
N PHE A 116 -11.93 -2.08 -8.90
CA PHE A 116 -13.34 -1.81 -8.58
C PHE A 116 -13.68 -0.30 -8.43
N ASP A 117 -14.98 0.01 -8.31
CA ASP A 117 -15.54 1.35 -8.02
C ASP A 117 -15.05 2.53 -8.88
N ILE A 118 -14.69 2.27 -10.14
CA ILE A 118 -14.13 3.28 -11.05
C ILE A 118 -15.03 4.51 -11.22
N HIS A 119 -16.36 4.33 -11.14
CA HIS A 119 -17.33 5.42 -11.28
C HIS A 119 -17.31 6.38 -10.09
N ALA A 120 -17.17 5.85 -8.88
CA ALA A 120 -17.02 6.67 -7.68
C ALA A 120 -15.66 7.40 -7.70
N ALA A 121 -14.61 6.72 -8.16
CA ALA A 121 -13.29 7.31 -8.33
C ALA A 121 -13.30 8.48 -9.33
N THR A 122 -13.85 8.28 -10.53
CA THR A 122 -14.05 9.35 -11.55
C THR A 122 -14.77 10.55 -10.94
N LYS A 123 -15.88 10.32 -10.23
CA LYS A 123 -16.67 11.40 -9.62
C LYS A 123 -15.91 12.13 -8.52
N LYS A 124 -15.23 11.42 -7.62
CA LYS A 124 -14.53 12.01 -6.47
C LYS A 124 -13.27 12.76 -6.89
N LEU A 125 -12.52 12.24 -7.88
CA LEU A 125 -11.35 12.91 -8.44
C LEU A 125 -11.69 14.02 -9.46
N ASN A 126 -12.94 14.06 -9.93
CA ASN A 126 -13.37 14.95 -11.02
C ASN A 126 -12.48 14.82 -12.27
N LYS A 127 -12.25 13.57 -12.71
CA LYS A 127 -11.44 13.22 -13.89
C LYS A 127 -12.27 12.39 -14.86
N ASP A 128 -11.97 12.49 -16.15
CA ASP A 128 -12.63 11.71 -17.19
C ASP A 128 -12.23 10.22 -17.17
N TYR A 129 -13.06 9.38 -17.79
CA TYR A 129 -12.76 7.97 -17.98
C TYR A 129 -11.66 7.78 -19.02
N ASN A 130 -10.63 7.02 -18.67
CA ASN A 130 -9.62 6.50 -19.59
C ASN A 130 -9.70 4.97 -19.54
N PHE A 131 -10.71 4.43 -20.23
CA PHE A 131 -11.00 3.00 -20.13
C PHE A 131 -9.83 2.13 -20.56
N ILE A 132 -9.68 1.01 -19.87
CA ILE A 132 -8.70 -0.04 -20.13
C ILE A 132 -9.37 -1.42 -20.09
N ARG A 133 -8.69 -2.43 -20.64
CA ARG A 133 -9.15 -3.83 -20.66
C ARG A 133 -8.43 -4.71 -19.64
N TRP A 134 -7.22 -4.34 -19.26
CA TRP A 134 -6.36 -5.13 -18.39
C TRP A 134 -6.03 -4.37 -17.11
N GLN A 135 -6.12 -5.05 -15.98
CA GLN A 135 -5.63 -4.59 -14.68
C GLN A 135 -4.70 -5.67 -14.12
N TYR A 136 -3.78 -5.28 -13.26
CA TYR A 136 -2.97 -6.22 -12.50
C TYR A 136 -3.74 -6.69 -11.27
N ASN A 137 -3.47 -7.90 -10.80
CA ASN A 137 -4.14 -8.45 -9.62
C ASN A 137 -3.13 -9.14 -8.70
N CYS A 138 -3.04 -8.67 -7.47
CA CYS A 138 -2.43 -9.43 -6.38
C CYS A 138 -3.48 -9.77 -5.33
N THR A 139 -3.34 -10.93 -4.70
CA THR A 139 -4.18 -11.31 -3.55
C THR A 139 -3.34 -11.40 -2.30
N ALA A 140 -3.86 -10.87 -1.21
CA ALA A 140 -3.25 -10.87 0.11
C ALA A 140 -4.22 -11.52 1.11
N GLU A 141 -4.43 -12.81 0.97
CA GLU A 141 -5.46 -13.57 1.69
C GLU A 141 -4.86 -14.80 2.38
N ASP A 142 -5.45 -15.25 3.49
CA ASP A 142 -5.05 -16.47 4.19
C ASP A 142 -3.53 -16.59 4.46
N ASN A 143 -2.90 -15.47 4.84
CA ASN A 143 -1.46 -15.35 5.07
C ASN A 143 -0.58 -15.64 3.83
N LYS A 144 -1.13 -15.45 2.62
CA LYS A 144 -0.41 -15.60 1.35
C LYS A 144 -0.50 -14.33 0.52
N PHE A 145 0.58 -14.05 -0.20
CA PHE A 145 0.63 -13.00 -1.20
C PHE A 145 0.87 -13.61 -2.58
N GLU A 146 -0.16 -13.61 -3.43
CA GLU A 146 -0.09 -14.22 -4.76
C GLU A 146 -0.11 -13.15 -5.85
N ASN A 147 0.91 -13.17 -6.70
CA ASN A 147 1.02 -12.35 -7.88
C ASN A 147 0.32 -13.05 -9.05
N ASN A 148 -0.91 -12.63 -9.39
CA ASN A 148 -1.73 -13.27 -10.43
C ASN A 148 -1.49 -12.70 -11.84
N GLY A 149 -0.70 -11.62 -11.93
CA GLY A 149 -0.44 -10.95 -13.20
C GLY A 149 -1.63 -10.13 -13.71
N PHE A 150 -1.65 -9.89 -15.02
CA PHE A 150 -2.75 -9.19 -15.66
C PHE A 150 -4.00 -10.06 -15.83
N ILE A 151 -5.13 -9.51 -15.40
CA ILE A 151 -6.48 -10.06 -15.58
C ILE A 151 -7.36 -9.06 -16.33
N GLN A 152 -8.47 -9.54 -16.88
CA GLN A 152 -9.46 -8.63 -17.46
C GLN A 152 -10.02 -7.70 -16.39
N ALA A 153 -10.02 -6.41 -16.71
CA ALA A 153 -10.48 -5.38 -15.80
C ALA A 153 -11.99 -5.48 -15.57
N LYS A 154 -12.41 -5.08 -14.37
CA LYS A 154 -13.82 -5.11 -13.97
C LYS A 154 -14.14 -3.90 -13.09
N SER A 155 -15.32 -3.35 -13.28
CA SER A 155 -15.90 -2.34 -12.40
C SER A 155 -17.04 -2.93 -11.59
N SER A 156 -17.28 -2.35 -10.41
CA SER A 156 -18.55 -2.53 -9.71
C SER A 156 -19.68 -1.87 -10.49
N TYR A 157 -20.88 -2.46 -10.39
CA TYR A 157 -22.11 -1.92 -10.95
C TYR A 157 -23.31 -2.52 -10.21
N ILE A 158 -24.42 -1.79 -10.18
CA ILE A 158 -25.67 -2.28 -9.59
C ILE A 158 -26.34 -3.23 -10.60
N ILE A 159 -26.37 -4.52 -10.26
CA ILE A 159 -26.93 -5.57 -11.13
C ILE A 159 -28.45 -5.48 -11.24
N SER A 160 -29.16 -5.17 -10.14
CA SER A 160 -30.62 -5.07 -10.16
C SER A 160 -31.19 -4.18 -9.04
N PRO A 161 -32.16 -3.30 -9.36
CA PRO A 161 -32.50 -2.88 -10.73
C PRO A 161 -31.29 -2.19 -11.36
N ILE A 162 -31.10 -2.31 -12.68
CA ILE A 162 -30.09 -1.50 -13.38
C ILE A 162 -30.47 -0.04 -13.16
N ARG A 163 -29.69 0.67 -12.33
CA ARG A 163 -29.93 2.09 -12.02
C ARG A 163 -29.18 3.02 -12.95
N ASP A 164 -28.13 2.52 -13.60
CA ASP A 164 -27.26 3.31 -14.47
C ASP A 164 -26.79 2.47 -15.67
N GLU A 165 -27.33 2.79 -16.86
CA GLU A 165 -26.98 2.13 -18.12
C GLU A 165 -25.52 2.39 -18.54
N PHE A 166 -24.93 3.51 -18.12
CA PHE A 166 -23.54 3.81 -18.42
C PHE A 166 -22.62 2.86 -17.66
N GLN A 167 -22.86 2.68 -16.36
CA GLN A 167 -22.08 1.75 -15.53
C GLN A 167 -22.21 0.31 -16.04
N TYR A 168 -23.44 -0.11 -16.34
CA TYR A 168 -23.68 -1.46 -16.85
C TYR A 168 -22.95 -1.74 -18.17
N ARG A 169 -22.88 -0.76 -19.08
CA ARG A 169 -22.16 -0.89 -20.37
C ARG A 169 -20.64 -0.99 -20.22
N HIS A 170 -20.08 -0.40 -19.17
CA HIS A 170 -18.63 -0.36 -18.93
C HIS A 170 -18.18 -1.24 -17.75
N ARG A 171 -19.02 -2.19 -17.32
CA ARG A 171 -18.72 -3.12 -16.22
C ARG A 171 -17.47 -3.98 -16.45
N ASP A 172 -17.15 -4.26 -17.71
CA ASP A 172 -16.03 -5.09 -18.15
C ASP A 172 -14.80 -4.23 -18.50
N ASN A 173 -14.75 -3.00 -17.96
CA ASN A 173 -13.65 -2.06 -18.13
C ASN A 173 -13.11 -1.61 -16.77
N GLY A 174 -11.81 -1.34 -16.74
CA GLY A 174 -11.19 -0.51 -15.72
C GLY A 174 -11.01 0.91 -16.26
N THR A 175 -10.45 1.80 -15.45
CA THR A 175 -9.99 3.11 -15.90
C THR A 175 -8.61 3.39 -15.33
N ILE A 176 -7.84 4.24 -16.01
CA ILE A 176 -6.59 4.76 -15.48
C ILE A 176 -6.69 6.27 -15.23
N PHE A 177 -6.04 6.76 -14.18
CA PHE A 177 -5.97 8.18 -13.85
C PHE A 177 -4.52 8.62 -13.73
N GLU A 178 -4.20 9.82 -14.20
CA GLU A 178 -2.98 10.49 -13.77
C GLU A 178 -3.22 11.16 -12.42
N ILE A 179 -2.28 10.99 -11.49
CA ILE A 179 -2.34 11.47 -10.12
C ILE A 179 -1.17 12.43 -9.89
N ASN A 180 -1.49 13.65 -9.45
CA ASN A 180 -0.53 14.76 -9.36
C ASN A 180 -0.13 15.10 -7.92
N SER A 181 -0.82 14.53 -6.93
CA SER A 181 -0.54 14.79 -5.52
C SER A 181 -0.82 13.57 -4.65
N LEU A 182 -0.18 13.54 -3.48
CA LEU A 182 -0.50 12.58 -2.42
C LEU A 182 -1.98 12.70 -2.00
N GLU A 183 -2.54 13.91 -2.02
CA GLU A 183 -3.97 14.14 -1.72
C GLU A 183 -4.90 13.46 -2.72
N GLU A 184 -4.60 13.50 -4.03
CA GLU A 184 -5.36 12.76 -5.04
C GLU A 184 -5.22 11.23 -4.85
N LEU A 185 -4.03 10.75 -4.49
CA LEU A 185 -3.80 9.33 -4.15
C LEU A 185 -4.63 8.90 -2.92
N THR A 186 -4.61 9.69 -1.83
CA THR A 186 -5.42 9.45 -0.63
C THR A 186 -6.91 9.50 -0.95
N THR A 187 -7.33 10.47 -1.76
CA THR A 187 -8.73 10.58 -2.22
C THR A 187 -9.18 9.34 -2.97
N LEU A 188 -8.32 8.80 -3.84
CA LEU A 188 -8.61 7.57 -4.56
C LEU A 188 -8.71 6.36 -3.61
N HIS A 189 -7.75 6.19 -2.69
CA HIS A 189 -7.79 5.15 -1.68
C HIS A 189 -9.08 5.18 -0.85
N ASN A 190 -9.50 6.37 -0.42
CA ASN A 190 -10.72 6.58 0.36
C ASN A 190 -11.99 6.17 -0.38
N VAL A 191 -12.01 6.26 -1.70
CA VAL A 191 -13.13 5.71 -2.47
C VAL A 191 -13.14 4.19 -2.32
N LEU A 192 -12.00 3.53 -2.53
CA LEU A 192 -11.90 2.08 -2.65
C LEU A 192 -12.05 1.33 -1.32
N ILE A 193 -11.59 1.92 -0.21
CA ILE A 193 -11.60 1.25 1.09
C ILE A 193 -13.00 0.95 1.63
N PHE A 194 -14.03 1.66 1.14
CA PHE A 194 -15.43 1.40 1.52
C PHE A 194 -16.22 0.60 0.49
N SER A 195 -15.57 0.19 -0.59
CA SER A 195 -16.23 -0.45 -1.73
C SER A 195 -16.34 -1.96 -1.59
N ASN A 196 -15.37 -2.58 -0.93
CA ASN A 196 -15.21 -4.03 -0.90
C ASN A 196 -14.45 -4.49 0.37
N ALA A 197 -14.25 -5.79 0.49
CA ALA A 197 -13.48 -6.44 1.56
C ALA A 197 -11.98 -6.05 1.59
N TYR A 198 -11.49 -5.38 0.54
CA TYR A 198 -10.15 -4.82 0.44
C TYR A 198 -10.14 -3.62 -0.53
N SER A 199 -9.12 -2.77 -0.41
CA SER A 199 -8.77 -1.75 -1.39
C SER A 199 -7.57 -2.23 -2.21
N GLU A 200 -7.64 -2.16 -3.55
CA GLU A 200 -6.50 -2.47 -4.42
C GLU A 200 -6.28 -1.38 -5.48
N MET A 201 -5.02 -1.04 -5.71
CA MET A 201 -4.61 -0.07 -6.73
C MET A 201 -3.35 -0.53 -7.44
N ASN A 202 -3.38 -0.54 -8.78
CA ASN A 202 -2.16 -0.67 -9.57
C ASN A 202 -1.60 0.72 -9.89
N ILE A 203 -0.35 0.99 -9.53
CA ILE A 203 0.27 2.30 -9.54
C ILE A 203 1.53 2.25 -10.42
N TYR A 204 1.57 3.07 -11.45
CA TYR A 204 2.65 3.18 -12.41
C TYR A 204 3.38 4.49 -12.20
N GLY A 205 4.59 4.44 -11.67
CA GLY A 205 5.53 5.55 -11.66
C GLY A 205 6.39 5.52 -12.92
N LEU A 206 6.07 6.40 -13.87
CA LEU A 206 6.71 6.43 -15.17
C LEU A 206 7.59 7.66 -15.39
N SER A 207 8.51 7.57 -16.35
CA SER A 207 9.26 8.72 -16.84
C SER A 207 8.35 9.89 -17.24
N LYS A 208 8.85 11.14 -17.13
CA LYS A 208 8.07 12.36 -17.38
C LYS A 208 7.57 12.50 -18.83
N GLU A 209 8.24 11.83 -19.76
CA GLU A 209 7.89 11.86 -21.19
C GLU A 209 6.70 10.95 -21.53
N LYS A 210 6.42 9.93 -20.71
CA LYS A 210 5.26 9.06 -20.92
C LYS A 210 3.97 9.79 -20.55
N SER A 211 3.00 9.73 -21.44
CA SER A 211 1.63 10.21 -21.25
C SER A 211 0.73 9.10 -20.73
N ILE A 212 -0.48 9.50 -20.27
CA ILE A 212 -1.51 8.53 -19.91
C ILE A 212 -1.92 7.65 -21.09
N GLU A 213 -1.89 8.18 -22.32
CA GLU A 213 -2.29 7.45 -23.52
C GLU A 213 -1.30 6.32 -23.84
N ASP A 214 0.02 6.56 -23.67
CA ASP A 214 1.05 5.55 -23.92
C ASP A 214 0.82 4.28 -23.10
N ILE A 215 0.41 4.42 -21.83
CA ILE A 215 0.12 3.28 -20.97
C ILE A 215 -1.27 2.72 -21.25
N ARG A 216 -2.24 3.58 -21.55
CA ARG A 216 -3.63 3.19 -21.84
C ARG A 216 -3.69 2.29 -23.07
N GLU A 217 -2.95 2.61 -24.13
CA GLU A 217 -2.88 1.79 -25.34
C GLU A 217 -2.35 0.38 -25.05
N LEU A 218 -1.33 0.24 -24.20
CA LEU A 218 -0.80 -1.05 -23.77
C LEU A 218 -1.82 -1.86 -22.95
N LEU A 219 -2.61 -1.20 -22.11
CA LEU A 219 -3.66 -1.82 -21.30
C LEU A 219 -4.99 -2.02 -22.06
N LEU A 220 -5.09 -1.52 -23.30
CA LEU A 220 -6.22 -1.71 -24.21
C LEU A 220 -5.99 -2.80 -25.27
N LEU A 221 -4.79 -3.38 -25.31
CA LEU A 221 -4.46 -4.47 -26.24
C LEU A 221 -5.43 -5.64 -26.12
N GLU A 222 -5.63 -6.33 -27.24
CA GLU A 222 -6.44 -7.56 -27.27
C GLU A 222 -5.77 -8.68 -26.49
N ASP A 223 -4.47 -8.84 -26.71
CA ASP A 223 -3.65 -9.76 -25.95
C ASP A 223 -3.33 -9.23 -24.56
N ARG A 224 -3.18 -10.18 -23.62
CA ARG A 224 -2.80 -9.88 -22.24
C ARG A 224 -1.39 -9.26 -22.20
N PRO A 225 -1.21 -8.07 -21.60
CA PRO A 225 0.10 -7.43 -21.52
C PRO A 225 1.01 -8.12 -20.49
N SER A 226 2.28 -7.72 -20.47
CA SER A 226 3.26 -8.10 -19.46
C SER A 226 3.91 -6.85 -18.87
N LEU A 227 4.30 -6.91 -17.58
CA LEU A 227 5.01 -5.80 -16.94
C LEU A 227 6.36 -5.52 -17.60
N GLU A 228 7.04 -6.57 -18.10
CA GLU A 228 8.31 -6.45 -18.81
C GLU A 228 8.19 -5.55 -20.06
N ASN A 229 7.04 -5.59 -20.74
CA ASN A 229 6.79 -4.79 -21.93
C ASN A 229 6.30 -3.37 -21.60
N ILE A 230 5.61 -3.19 -20.47
CA ILE A 230 5.09 -1.88 -20.05
C ILE A 230 6.19 -0.99 -19.46
N LEU A 231 7.07 -1.58 -18.64
CA LEU A 231 8.08 -0.84 -17.89
C LEU A 231 9.33 -0.58 -18.72
N SER A 232 9.80 0.67 -18.69
CA SER A 232 11.16 1.03 -19.08
C SER A 232 12.14 0.83 -17.91
N ASP A 233 13.44 1.03 -18.13
CA ASP A 233 14.49 0.73 -17.14
C ASP A 233 14.33 1.48 -15.80
N ASP A 234 13.84 2.72 -15.87
CA ASP A 234 13.65 3.60 -14.71
C ASP A 234 12.21 3.62 -14.17
N ASP A 235 11.29 2.92 -14.83
CA ASP A 235 9.89 2.87 -14.42
C ASP A 235 9.70 1.92 -13.23
N ILE A 236 8.69 2.21 -12.41
CA ILE A 236 8.33 1.42 -11.24
C ILE A 236 6.84 1.14 -11.32
N PHE A 237 6.48 -0.13 -11.18
CA PHE A 237 5.13 -0.57 -10.93
C PHE A 237 4.96 -0.90 -9.44
N ILE A 238 3.84 -0.51 -8.86
CA ILE A 238 3.48 -0.87 -7.50
C ILE A 238 2.04 -1.36 -7.50
N ASP A 239 1.81 -2.53 -6.92
CA ASP A 239 0.48 -2.99 -6.57
C ASP A 239 0.32 -2.90 -5.06
N LEU A 240 -0.75 -2.24 -4.60
CA LEU A 240 -1.08 -2.08 -3.19
C LEU A 240 -2.43 -2.73 -2.93
N VAL A 241 -2.47 -3.67 -2.00
CA VAL A 241 -3.68 -4.29 -1.44
C VAL A 241 -3.76 -3.91 0.03
N LEU A 242 -4.90 -3.40 0.49
CA LEU A 242 -5.17 -3.11 1.90
C LEU A 242 -6.41 -3.87 2.34
N GLY A 243 -6.25 -4.74 3.33
CA GLY A 243 -7.33 -5.60 3.82
C GLY A 243 -8.28 -4.82 4.73
N VAL A 244 -9.59 -5.03 4.54
CA VAL A 244 -10.64 -4.42 5.39
C VAL A 244 -11.35 -5.49 6.21
N ASP A 245 -11.69 -6.61 5.57
CA ASP A 245 -12.43 -7.70 6.19
C ASP A 245 -11.53 -8.82 6.71
N ILE A 246 -12.12 -9.66 7.57
CA ILE A 246 -11.46 -10.84 8.14
C ILE A 246 -10.96 -11.75 7.01
N GLY A 247 -9.67 -12.09 7.06
CA GLY A 247 -9.01 -12.98 6.10
C GLY A 247 -8.22 -12.25 5.01
N TYR A 248 -8.41 -10.93 4.88
CA TYR A 248 -7.63 -10.06 4.02
C TYR A 248 -6.51 -9.39 4.81
N HIS A 249 -5.37 -9.20 4.14
CA HIS A 249 -4.16 -8.63 4.72
C HIS A 249 -3.67 -7.47 3.84
N ASP A 250 -2.86 -6.61 4.43
CA ASP A 250 -2.13 -5.63 3.65
C ASP A 250 -0.98 -6.29 2.90
N GLY A 251 -0.85 -5.95 1.62
CA GLY A 251 0.19 -6.46 0.75
C GLY A 251 0.68 -5.39 -0.21
N MET A 252 1.96 -5.45 -0.55
CA MET A 252 2.53 -4.57 -1.58
C MET A 252 3.51 -5.33 -2.45
N LEU A 253 3.34 -5.22 -3.76
CA LEU A 253 4.29 -5.66 -4.76
C LEU A 253 4.93 -4.42 -5.41
N ILE A 254 6.26 -4.35 -5.46
CA ILE A 254 6.99 -3.35 -6.25
C ILE A 254 7.76 -4.09 -7.32
N VAL A 255 7.60 -3.67 -8.58
CA VAL A 255 8.27 -4.28 -9.73
C VAL A 255 8.99 -3.22 -10.54
N SER A 256 10.22 -3.52 -10.97
CA SER A 256 11.03 -2.61 -11.78
C SER A 256 12.07 -3.39 -12.58
N LYS A 257 12.56 -2.80 -13.68
CA LYS A 257 13.69 -3.36 -14.45
C LYS A 257 15.04 -3.10 -13.79
N GLY A 258 15.22 -1.92 -13.19
CA GLY A 258 16.39 -1.58 -12.40
C GLY A 258 16.33 -2.07 -10.96
N ASN A 259 17.48 -2.39 -10.35
CA ASN A 259 17.55 -2.76 -8.93
C ASN A 259 17.19 -1.55 -8.03
N GLN A 260 16.20 -1.72 -7.14
CA GLN A 260 15.71 -0.72 -6.18
C GLN A 260 16.09 -1.02 -4.71
N ASP A 261 16.90 -2.05 -4.44
CA ASP A 261 17.31 -2.49 -3.10
C ASP A 261 17.73 -1.33 -2.21
N THR A 262 18.61 -0.46 -2.71
CA THR A 262 19.14 0.68 -1.94
C THR A 262 18.05 1.67 -1.60
N ARG A 263 17.19 2.02 -2.57
CA ARG A 263 16.10 2.98 -2.37
C ARG A 263 15.07 2.44 -1.39
N ILE A 264 14.64 1.19 -1.56
CA ILE A 264 13.68 0.53 -0.68
C ILE A 264 14.25 0.45 0.74
N LYS A 265 15.49 -0.03 0.93
CA LYS A 265 16.12 -0.11 2.27
C LYS A 265 16.24 1.24 2.96
N GLN A 266 16.54 2.30 2.22
CA GLN A 266 16.62 3.66 2.78
C GLN A 266 15.24 4.15 3.24
N LEU A 267 14.21 4.00 2.40
CA LEU A 267 12.85 4.42 2.73
C LEU A 267 12.28 3.58 3.88
N THR A 268 12.42 2.25 3.85
CA THR A 268 11.94 1.37 4.93
C THR A 268 12.67 1.64 6.23
N SER A 269 13.98 1.90 6.21
CA SER A 269 14.70 2.25 7.45
C SER A 269 14.22 3.55 8.06
N ARG A 270 13.88 4.56 7.24
CA ARG A 270 13.36 5.85 7.73
C ARG A 270 11.97 5.69 8.33
N ILE A 271 11.05 5.05 7.59
CA ILE A 271 9.67 4.92 8.02
C ILE A 271 9.54 4.02 9.26
N ASN A 272 10.32 2.94 9.35
CA ASN A 272 10.32 2.07 10.54
C ASN A 272 10.79 2.82 11.80
N ASN A 273 11.75 3.74 11.67
CA ASN A 273 12.16 4.60 12.79
C ASN A 273 11.04 5.56 13.21
N LEU A 274 10.31 6.14 12.25
CA LEU A 274 9.17 7.02 12.55
C LEU A 274 8.01 6.28 13.21
N ILE A 275 7.72 5.06 12.76
CA ILE A 275 6.75 4.14 13.36
C ILE A 275 7.15 3.83 14.80
N GLU A 276 8.41 3.45 15.06
CA GLU A 276 8.88 3.16 16.42
C GLU A 276 8.72 4.38 17.35
N GLN A 277 9.09 5.57 16.88
CA GLN A 277 8.89 6.81 17.63
C GLN A 277 7.42 7.13 17.88
N TYR A 278 6.56 6.87 16.89
CA TYR A 278 5.12 7.05 17.00
C TYR A 278 4.53 6.11 18.05
N GLU A 279 4.82 4.82 17.98
CA GLU A 279 4.33 3.79 18.90
C GLU A 279 4.76 4.02 20.36
N LEU A 280 5.91 4.66 20.57
CA LEU A 280 6.36 5.06 21.91
C LEU A 280 5.51 6.19 22.49
N ARG A 281 5.00 7.08 21.63
CA ARG A 281 4.25 8.30 22.00
C ARG A 281 2.75 8.16 21.83
N SER A 282 2.25 7.12 21.15
CA SER A 282 0.82 7.00 20.80
C SER A 282 -0.09 7.04 22.02
N ARG A 283 0.36 6.53 23.18
CA ARG A 283 -0.38 6.60 24.46
C ARG A 283 -0.43 7.99 25.09
N GLU A 284 0.42 8.89 24.66
CA GLU A 284 0.53 10.26 25.18
C GLU A 284 -0.34 11.25 24.37
N ILE A 285 -0.81 10.87 23.18
CA ILE A 285 -1.67 11.68 22.32
C ILE A 285 -3.05 11.82 22.96
N LYS A 286 -3.45 13.07 23.26
CA LYS A 286 -4.66 13.36 24.05
C LYS A 286 -5.88 13.76 23.22
N ASN A 287 -5.66 14.21 21.99
CA ASN A 287 -6.71 14.82 21.17
C ASN A 287 -6.39 14.69 19.67
N LEU A 288 -7.38 15.00 18.84
CA LEU A 288 -7.28 14.89 17.38
C LEU A 288 -6.25 15.84 16.75
N ILE A 289 -5.96 16.98 17.37
CA ILE A 289 -4.95 17.93 16.85
C ILE A 289 -3.55 17.33 17.01
N GLU A 290 -3.25 16.78 18.19
CA GLU A 290 -2.00 16.07 18.44
C GLU A 290 -1.86 14.85 17.53
N PHE A 291 -2.94 14.08 17.35
CA PHE A 291 -2.96 12.94 16.45
C PHE A 291 -2.69 13.35 14.99
N LYS A 292 -3.36 14.41 14.50
CA LYS A 292 -3.12 14.99 13.17
C LYS A 292 -1.65 15.32 12.95
N ASN A 293 -1.00 15.95 13.94
CA ASN A 293 0.41 16.33 13.84
C ASN A 293 1.33 15.10 13.74
N GLU A 294 0.98 14.00 14.42
CA GLU A 294 1.72 12.74 14.27
C GLU A 294 1.51 12.12 12.89
N LEU A 295 0.31 12.17 12.31
CA LEU A 295 0.08 11.70 10.93
C LEU A 295 0.89 12.51 9.91
N VAL A 296 0.98 13.84 10.06
CA VAL A 296 1.87 14.69 9.24
C VAL A 296 3.33 14.27 9.39
N ARG A 297 3.78 13.97 10.61
CA ARG A 297 5.15 13.51 10.85
C ARG A 297 5.41 12.14 10.22
N LEU A 298 4.42 11.24 10.22
CA LEU A 298 4.53 9.92 9.61
C LEU A 298 4.57 9.98 8.07
N SER A 299 3.96 11.01 7.46
CA SER A 299 3.97 11.19 6.00
C SER A 299 5.19 11.95 5.46
N ASP A 300 5.90 12.71 6.29
CA ASP A 300 7.01 13.58 5.87
C ASP A 300 8.41 13.00 6.18
N PHE A 301 8.92 12.11 5.31
CA PHE A 301 10.25 11.46 5.46
C PHE A 301 11.10 11.35 4.18
#